data_AF-A0A2V6PTS2-F1
#
_entry.id   AF-A0A2V6PTS2-F1
#
_cell.length_a   1.000
_cell.length_b   1.000
_cell.length_c   1.000
_cell.angle_alpha   90.00
_cell.angle_beta   90.00
_cell.angle_gamma   90.00
#
_symmetry.space_group_name_H-M   'P 1'
#
loop_
_entity.id
_entity.type
_entity.pdbx_description
1 polymer ?
#
loop_
_entity_poly.entity_id
_entity_poly.type
_entity_poly.pdbx_seq_one_letter_code
_entity_poly.pdbx_strand_id
1 'polypeptide(L)'
;MIGRFARRVALAALLAVLFPVPGWASERFIDYLYIDANEGGSSGGHVGLLVDDDVFHFEYRRPGMLVLRRETFDEFRHQYAALENRTIEVSRIPVSEETFRLVRQRFRHRYFVQRRQLEVLDTLGTERQILEQMLQGRVELDGAGFFLDEERVLDTYGANFLTERVEALRRRLSTLGPPEVPEHPADISGDETPAAAYGFSRRYRDTLTALTALDVLATARPLRSEVTITAAANELSLSADDARRLRKLSDTLATSLVRLLDSPRPDWGFPLLLGMARLAALERTRESQQWVFLDVFPRNAEVIERARVARRPELIGAVLGDAYAALEEARGRLASRPRGDQTFGEGEFSDLEAAGNLVAEIRRAVDEGRDLRVPHHLLWPARPGVRQTVLAPSSTALAAGLVAAREREEAYAHALERLYPYHIVTRNCVSEILGELDVALLGNRVAADASLTFVPALSTLVVNERYGVSAVFRIPSHRRAGLARLYQDQNPVQVFLRESNTITSTLYWRNSRDSVFVFFTDDVVVMRPVFGAANLVAGVAASAVGLATAPFDRGKLLRAGLRGAVFSLPELFFQNIRKGSFEYVGQRQPLTAHAP
;
A
#
# COMPACT_ATOMS: atom_id res chain seq x y z
N MET A 1 35.45 19.92 -31.74
CA MET A 1 34.06 19.64 -32.16
C MET A 1 33.89 18.28 -32.84
N ILE A 2 34.86 17.83 -33.66
CA ILE A 2 34.80 16.55 -34.39
C ILE A 2 34.82 15.30 -33.47
N GLY A 3 35.52 15.33 -32.33
CA GLY A 3 35.59 14.20 -31.38
C GLY A 3 34.31 13.91 -30.59
N ARG A 4 33.41 14.88 -30.40
CA ARG A 4 32.11 14.66 -29.73
C ARG A 4 31.07 14.05 -30.68
N PHE A 5 31.16 14.36 -31.97
CA PHE A 5 30.32 13.77 -33.00
C PHE A 5 30.76 12.33 -33.30
N ALA A 6 32.07 12.08 -33.40
CA ALA A 6 32.62 10.73 -33.56
C ALA A 6 32.30 9.79 -32.37
N ARG A 7 32.33 10.30 -31.12
CA ARG A 7 31.88 9.54 -29.94
C ARG A 7 30.37 9.26 -29.95
N ARG A 8 29.54 10.18 -30.45
CA ARG A 8 28.07 9.99 -30.55
C ARG A 8 27.68 8.99 -31.64
N VAL A 9 28.38 9.00 -32.77
CA VAL A 9 28.19 8.00 -33.85
C VAL A 9 28.69 6.62 -33.41
N ALA A 10 29.82 6.55 -32.67
CA ALA A 10 30.28 5.30 -32.07
C ALA A 10 29.33 4.78 -30.96
N LEU A 11 28.66 5.68 -30.22
CA LEU A 11 27.68 5.32 -29.19
C LEU A 11 26.35 4.82 -29.80
N ALA A 12 25.90 5.42 -30.91
CA ALA A 12 24.75 4.94 -31.67
C ALA A 12 25.04 3.59 -32.36
N ALA A 13 26.29 3.39 -32.83
CA ALA A 13 26.73 2.11 -33.36
C ALA A 13 26.89 1.03 -32.28
N LEU A 14 27.28 1.39 -31.04
CA LEU A 14 27.33 0.43 -29.92
C LEU A 14 25.92 0.04 -29.44
N LEU A 15 24.96 0.98 -29.46
CA LEU A 15 23.53 0.71 -29.22
C LEU A 15 22.90 -0.17 -30.31
N ALA A 16 23.39 -0.11 -31.55
CA ALA A 16 22.98 -1.02 -32.62
C ALA A 16 23.64 -2.41 -32.54
N VAL A 17 24.72 -2.56 -31.76
CA VAL A 17 25.53 -3.80 -31.66
C VAL A 17 25.33 -4.54 -30.32
N LEU A 18 24.66 -3.94 -29.34
CA LEU A 18 24.02 -4.69 -28.24
C LEU A 18 22.72 -5.29 -28.78
N PHE A 19 22.89 -6.38 -29.55
CA PHE A 19 21.92 -7.12 -30.35
C PHE A 19 20.44 -6.87 -30.01
N PRO A 20 19.64 -6.30 -30.93
CA PRO A 20 18.23 -6.68 -30.98
C PRO A 20 18.21 -8.16 -31.30
N VAL A 21 18.02 -9.00 -30.28
CA VAL A 21 17.68 -10.40 -30.51
C VAL A 21 16.38 -10.35 -31.31
N PRO A 22 16.32 -10.96 -32.50
CA PRO A 22 15.08 -11.01 -33.25
C PRO A 22 13.99 -11.58 -32.32
N GLY A 23 12.82 -10.96 -32.23
CA GLY A 23 11.81 -11.31 -31.20
C GLY A 23 11.40 -12.79 -31.16
N TRP A 24 11.67 -13.54 -32.22
CA TRP A 24 11.46 -14.99 -32.33
C TRP A 24 12.58 -15.85 -31.70
N ALA A 25 13.71 -15.26 -31.32
CA ALA A 25 14.88 -15.94 -30.74
C ALA A 25 15.12 -15.56 -29.26
N SER A 26 14.33 -14.66 -28.70
CA SER A 26 14.43 -14.27 -27.29
C SER A 26 13.42 -15.05 -26.44
N GLU A 27 13.91 -15.68 -25.37
CA GLU A 27 13.06 -16.37 -24.37
C GLU A 27 12.63 -15.43 -23.24
N ARG A 28 13.09 -14.17 -23.22
CA ARG A 28 12.88 -13.21 -22.13
C ARG A 28 12.44 -11.85 -22.62
N PHE A 29 11.49 -11.27 -21.91
CA PHE A 29 10.93 -9.97 -22.25
C PHE A 29 10.95 -9.04 -21.03
N ILE A 30 11.15 -7.76 -21.29
CA ILE A 30 10.77 -6.68 -20.38
C ILE A 30 9.69 -5.85 -21.06
N ASP A 31 8.70 -5.41 -20.32
CA ASP A 31 7.53 -4.73 -20.86
C ASP A 31 7.53 -3.28 -20.32
N TYR A 32 7.63 -2.29 -21.21
CA TYR A 32 7.46 -0.89 -20.85
C TYR A 32 5.97 -0.55 -20.86
N LEU A 33 5.45 -0.07 -19.73
CA LEU A 33 4.05 0.20 -19.53
C LEU A 33 3.81 1.70 -19.58
N TYR A 34 2.90 2.14 -20.45
CA TYR A 34 2.33 3.49 -20.42
C TYR A 34 0.87 3.44 -19.99
N ILE A 35 0.50 4.34 -19.09
CA ILE A 35 -0.82 4.40 -18.50
C ILE A 35 -1.41 5.76 -18.83
N ASP A 36 -2.58 5.77 -19.47
CA ASP A 36 -3.28 6.98 -19.93
C ASP A 36 -3.40 8.05 -18.84
N ALA A 37 -3.43 9.33 -19.21
CA ALA A 37 -3.61 10.43 -18.25
C ALA A 37 -4.95 10.36 -17.51
N ASN A 38 -4.97 10.79 -16.24
CA ASN A 38 -6.18 10.94 -15.44
C ASN A 38 -6.22 12.29 -14.69
N GLU A 39 -7.41 12.65 -14.20
CA GLU A 39 -7.62 13.85 -13.37
C GLU A 39 -7.13 13.70 -11.91
N GLY A 40 -6.83 12.47 -11.48
CA GLY A 40 -6.58 12.11 -10.08
C GLY A 40 -5.16 12.35 -9.57
N GLY A 41 -4.17 12.52 -10.47
CA GLY A 41 -2.80 12.75 -10.02
C GLY A 41 -1.72 12.75 -11.10
N SER A 42 -2.00 12.29 -12.32
CA SER A 42 -1.03 12.34 -13.42
C SER A 42 -1.66 12.77 -14.74
N SER A 43 -1.73 14.09 -14.93
CA SER A 43 -2.27 14.72 -16.14
C SER A 43 -1.45 14.43 -17.42
N GLY A 44 -0.21 13.95 -17.28
CA GLY A 44 0.65 13.52 -18.38
C GLY A 44 0.62 12.01 -18.66
N GLY A 45 -0.08 11.21 -17.85
CA GLY A 45 0.02 9.75 -17.84
C GLY A 45 1.05 9.22 -16.84
N HIS A 46 1.21 7.91 -16.75
CA HIS A 46 2.18 7.28 -15.84
C HIS A 46 2.95 6.19 -16.58
N VAL A 47 4.11 5.80 -16.06
CA VAL A 47 4.91 4.74 -16.67
C VAL A 47 5.42 3.75 -15.63
N GLY A 48 5.55 2.51 -16.06
CA GLY A 48 6.17 1.44 -15.29
C GLY A 48 7.02 0.55 -16.17
N LEU A 49 7.85 -0.27 -15.54
CA LEU A 49 8.65 -1.30 -16.18
C LEU A 49 8.28 -2.65 -15.55
N LEU A 50 7.69 -3.53 -16.35
CA LEU A 50 7.38 -4.89 -15.97
C LEU A 50 8.57 -5.80 -16.30
N VAL A 51 9.05 -6.51 -15.28
CA VAL A 51 10.14 -7.48 -15.36
C VAL A 51 9.72 -8.72 -14.58
N ASP A 52 9.49 -9.84 -15.28
CA ASP A 52 8.84 -11.03 -14.69
C ASP A 52 7.39 -10.70 -14.31
N ASP A 53 7.02 -10.88 -13.04
CA ASP A 53 5.73 -10.45 -12.47
C ASP A 53 5.81 -9.10 -11.74
N ASP A 54 7.01 -8.53 -11.58
CA ASP A 54 7.23 -7.29 -10.82
C ASP A 54 7.08 -6.06 -11.74
N VAL A 55 6.19 -5.13 -11.38
CA VAL A 55 6.11 -3.80 -11.99
C VAL A 55 6.85 -2.79 -11.12
N PHE A 56 7.85 -2.15 -11.70
CA PHE A 56 8.60 -1.04 -11.10
C PHE A 56 8.13 0.29 -11.65
N HIS A 57 7.71 1.21 -10.79
CA HIS A 57 7.30 2.55 -11.21
C HIS A 57 7.61 3.59 -10.13
N PHE A 58 7.90 4.82 -10.53
CA PHE A 58 8.16 5.91 -9.59
C PHE A 58 6.91 6.73 -9.34
N GLU A 59 6.67 7.11 -8.09
CA GLU A 59 5.57 7.97 -7.68
C GLU A 59 6.07 9.24 -7.01
N TYR A 60 5.33 10.32 -7.17
CA TYR A 60 5.55 11.54 -6.42
C TYR A 60 5.02 11.38 -4.99
N ARG A 61 5.91 11.52 -4.00
CA ARG A 61 5.57 11.61 -2.58
C ARG A 61 5.86 13.03 -2.08
N ARG A 62 4.87 13.65 -1.44
CA ARG A 62 5.08 14.94 -0.75
C ARG A 62 6.18 14.80 0.31
N PRO A 63 7.07 15.80 0.47
CA PRO A 63 7.00 17.16 -0.11
C PRO A 63 7.66 17.34 -1.49
N GLY A 64 8.20 16.30 -2.13
CA GLY A 64 8.94 16.52 -3.38
C GLY A 64 9.79 15.35 -3.86
N MET A 65 9.52 14.13 -3.38
CA MET A 65 10.40 12.99 -3.59
C MET A 65 9.84 12.03 -4.61
N LEU A 66 10.72 11.46 -5.44
CA LEU A 66 10.40 10.29 -6.28
C LEU A 66 10.64 9.01 -5.50
N VAL A 67 9.60 8.20 -5.32
CA VAL A 67 9.66 6.92 -4.62
C VAL A 67 9.40 5.80 -5.60
N LEU A 68 10.33 4.86 -5.72
CA LEU A 68 10.19 3.63 -6.48
C LEU A 68 9.24 2.69 -5.73
N ARG A 69 8.18 2.30 -6.41
CA ARG A 69 7.23 1.28 -6.02
C ARG A 69 7.54 -0.01 -6.76
N ARG A 70 7.21 -1.12 -6.12
CA ARG A 70 7.22 -2.46 -6.67
C ARG A 70 5.91 -3.12 -6.26
N GLU A 71 5.17 -3.59 -7.23
CA GLU A 71 3.93 -4.33 -7.04
C GLU A 71 3.84 -5.46 -8.08
N THR A 72 2.97 -6.44 -7.85
CA THR A 72 2.71 -7.47 -8.85
C THR A 72 1.97 -6.88 -10.05
N PHE A 73 2.08 -7.52 -11.22
CA PHE A 73 1.39 -7.04 -12.40
C PHE A 73 -0.14 -7.02 -12.24
N ASP A 74 -0.70 -7.98 -11.51
CA ASP A 74 -2.13 -8.02 -11.23
C ASP A 74 -2.59 -6.90 -10.30
N GLU A 75 -1.83 -6.57 -9.26
CA GLU A 75 -2.09 -5.40 -8.40
C GLU A 75 -2.02 -4.10 -9.21
N PHE A 76 -0.95 -3.93 -10.00
CA PHE A 76 -0.76 -2.77 -10.87
C PHE A 76 -1.93 -2.61 -11.84
N ARG A 77 -2.29 -3.69 -12.55
CA ARG A 77 -3.40 -3.70 -13.50
C ARG A 77 -4.73 -3.42 -12.80
N HIS A 78 -4.95 -3.98 -11.61
CA HIS A 78 -6.16 -3.74 -10.85
C HIS A 78 -6.27 -2.26 -10.43
N GLN A 79 -5.20 -1.68 -9.88
CA GLN A 79 -5.17 -0.28 -9.50
C GLN A 79 -5.42 0.62 -10.71
N TYR A 80 -4.61 0.49 -11.76
CA TYR A 80 -4.64 1.45 -12.87
C TYR A 80 -5.74 1.16 -13.88
N ALA A 81 -5.90 -0.09 -14.34
CA ALA A 81 -6.89 -0.42 -15.37
C ALA A 81 -8.29 -0.65 -14.81
N ALA A 82 -8.41 -1.20 -13.60
CA ALA A 82 -9.71 -1.45 -12.98
C ALA A 82 -10.23 -0.25 -12.20
N LEU A 83 -9.57 0.13 -11.11
CA LEU A 83 -10.07 1.16 -10.19
C LEU A 83 -9.93 2.57 -10.77
N GLU A 84 -8.73 2.96 -11.21
CA GLU A 84 -8.52 4.27 -11.85
C GLU A 84 -9.11 4.33 -13.25
N ASN A 85 -9.53 3.17 -13.80
CA ASN A 85 -10.12 3.05 -15.11
C ASN A 85 -9.21 3.67 -16.18
N ARG A 86 -7.96 3.22 -16.33
CA ARG A 86 -6.98 3.77 -17.29
C ARG A 86 -6.48 2.67 -18.21
N THR A 87 -6.42 2.93 -19.52
CA THR A 87 -5.86 1.92 -20.43
C THR A 87 -4.35 1.88 -20.27
N ILE A 88 -3.79 0.68 -20.34
CA ILE A 88 -2.34 0.45 -20.28
C ILE A 88 -1.89 0.05 -21.68
N GLU A 89 -0.96 0.78 -22.26
CA GLU A 89 -0.23 0.38 -23.46
C GLU A 89 1.07 -0.32 -23.05
N VAL A 90 1.33 -1.48 -23.65
CA VAL A 90 2.46 -2.34 -23.33
C VAL A 90 3.38 -2.43 -24.54
N SER A 91 4.62 -1.99 -24.37
CA SER A 91 5.68 -2.13 -25.37
C SER A 91 6.64 -3.25 -24.94
N ARG A 92 6.59 -4.37 -25.65
CA ARG A 92 7.34 -5.59 -25.33
C ARG A 92 8.73 -5.61 -25.96
N ILE A 93 9.75 -5.59 -25.12
CA ILE A 93 11.16 -5.51 -25.51
C ILE A 93 11.81 -6.89 -25.32
N PRO A 94 12.24 -7.57 -26.41
CA PRO A 94 12.99 -8.81 -26.30
C PRO A 94 14.39 -8.53 -25.76
N VAL A 95 14.83 -9.33 -24.79
CA VAL A 95 16.15 -9.17 -24.15
C VAL A 95 16.88 -10.51 -24.03
N SER A 96 18.20 -10.47 -23.85
CA SER A 96 18.95 -11.67 -23.46
C SER A 96 18.68 -12.01 -21.99
N GLU A 97 18.93 -13.27 -21.58
CA GLU A 97 18.86 -13.68 -20.16
C GLU A 97 19.78 -12.83 -19.27
N GLU A 98 20.97 -12.47 -19.77
CA GLU A 98 21.91 -11.62 -19.05
C GLU A 98 21.35 -10.21 -18.83
N THR A 99 20.82 -9.58 -19.89
CA THR A 99 20.19 -8.26 -19.81
C THR A 99 18.99 -8.28 -18.87
N PHE A 100 18.14 -9.31 -18.97
CA PHE A 100 16.99 -9.50 -18.09
C PHE A 100 17.42 -9.54 -16.61
N ARG A 101 18.46 -10.33 -16.29
CA ARG A 101 19.00 -10.42 -14.94
C ARG A 101 19.57 -9.09 -14.44
N LEU A 102 20.32 -8.36 -15.29
CA LEU A 102 20.91 -7.06 -14.94
C LEU A 102 19.84 -6.02 -14.61
N VAL A 103 18.82 -5.88 -15.48
CA VAL A 103 17.70 -4.95 -15.25
C VAL A 103 16.96 -5.31 -13.97
N ARG A 104 16.59 -6.59 -13.80
CA ARG A 104 15.90 -7.06 -12.60
C ARG A 104 16.69 -6.78 -11.33
N GLN A 105 17.99 -7.08 -11.32
CA GLN A 105 18.85 -6.86 -10.16
C GLN A 105 18.97 -5.37 -9.84
N ARG A 106 19.13 -4.51 -10.86
CA ARG A 106 19.27 -3.07 -10.67
C ARG A 106 18.02 -2.46 -10.02
N PHE A 107 16.83 -2.74 -10.56
CA PHE A 107 15.58 -2.20 -10.03
C PHE A 107 15.28 -2.73 -8.62
N ARG A 108 15.52 -4.02 -8.35
CA ARG A 108 15.34 -4.59 -7.01
C ARG A 108 16.30 -3.99 -5.99
N HIS A 109 17.58 -3.81 -6.36
CA HIS A 109 18.57 -3.17 -5.49
C HIS A 109 18.15 -1.74 -5.16
N ARG A 110 17.81 -0.96 -6.19
CA ARG A 110 17.34 0.43 -6.04
C ARG A 110 16.11 0.53 -5.14
N TYR A 111 15.13 -0.34 -5.35
CA TYR A 111 13.92 -0.43 -4.53
C TYR A 111 14.27 -0.74 -3.07
N PHE A 112 15.12 -1.73 -2.82
CA PHE A 112 15.51 -2.14 -1.48
C PHE A 112 16.24 -1.02 -0.72
N VAL A 113 17.23 -0.38 -1.37
CA VAL A 113 17.99 0.73 -0.78
C VAL A 113 17.07 1.88 -0.40
N GLN A 114 16.21 2.32 -1.33
CA GLN A 114 15.30 3.44 -1.05
C GLN A 114 14.27 3.06 0.02
N ARG A 115 13.74 1.84 -0.01
CA ARG A 115 12.80 1.35 1.01
C ARG A 115 13.44 1.39 2.40
N ARG A 116 14.69 0.93 2.52
CA ARG A 116 15.44 0.98 3.78
C ARG A 116 15.64 2.41 4.26
N GLN A 117 15.98 3.34 3.38
CA GLN A 117 16.14 4.74 3.74
C GLN A 117 14.84 5.36 4.23
N LEU A 118 13.70 5.06 3.58
CA LEU A 118 12.39 5.50 4.06
C LEU A 118 12.04 4.89 5.42
N GLU A 119 12.39 3.61 5.66
CA GLU A 119 12.22 2.98 6.98
C GLU A 119 13.08 3.63 8.07
N VAL A 120 14.27 4.12 7.74
CA VAL A 120 15.11 4.90 8.67
C VAL A 120 14.42 6.22 9.01
N LEU A 121 13.86 6.93 8.02
CA LEU A 121 13.09 8.15 8.28
C LEU A 121 11.89 7.88 9.20
N ASP A 122 11.11 6.83 8.92
CA ASP A 122 9.97 6.42 9.76
C ASP A 122 10.44 6.03 11.18
N THR A 123 11.62 5.41 11.32
CA THR A 123 12.23 5.08 12.61
C THR A 123 12.62 6.34 13.39
N LEU A 124 13.21 7.34 12.74
CA LEU A 124 13.55 8.62 13.38
C LEU A 124 12.31 9.36 13.87
N GLY A 125 11.24 9.38 13.06
CA GLY A 125 9.95 9.94 13.46
C GLY A 125 9.35 9.19 14.66
N THR A 126 9.47 7.87 14.69
CA THR A 126 9.06 7.03 15.84
C THR A 126 9.91 7.32 17.09
N GLU A 127 11.23 7.50 16.95
CA GLU A 127 12.11 7.87 18.08
C GLU A 127 11.68 9.21 18.70
N ARG A 128 11.42 10.22 17.86
CA ARG A 128 10.90 11.52 18.30
C ARG A 128 9.58 11.37 19.05
N GLN A 129 8.63 10.61 18.49
CA GLN A 129 7.32 10.40 19.11
C GLN A 129 7.43 9.73 20.48
N ILE A 130 8.29 8.71 20.63
CA ILE A 130 8.50 8.03 21.92
C ILE A 130 9.06 9.01 22.96
N LEU A 131 10.02 9.87 22.58
CA LEU A 131 10.57 10.88 23.49
C LEU A 131 9.53 11.91 23.92
N GLU A 132 8.67 12.36 22.99
CA GLU A 132 7.54 13.25 23.28
C GLU A 132 6.56 12.61 24.27
N GLN A 133 6.26 11.32 24.08
CA GLN A 133 5.42 10.56 25.00
C GLN A 133 6.09 10.45 26.38
N MET A 134 7.37 10.09 26.44
CA MET A 134 8.10 9.95 27.70
C MET A 134 8.13 11.26 28.52
N LEU A 135 8.26 12.41 27.86
CA LEU A 135 8.16 13.74 28.49
C LEU A 135 6.77 14.01 29.09
N GLN A 136 5.71 13.43 28.51
CA GLN A 136 4.35 13.45 29.05
C GLN A 136 4.14 12.43 30.17
N GLY A 137 5.18 11.67 30.57
CA GLY A 137 5.10 10.64 31.61
C GLY A 137 4.47 9.32 31.16
N ARG A 138 4.21 9.13 29.86
CA ARG A 138 3.50 7.96 29.33
C ARG A 138 4.14 7.43 28.05
N VAL A 139 3.91 6.18 27.68
CA VAL A 139 4.35 5.61 26.39
C VAL A 139 3.25 4.73 25.84
N GLU A 140 3.00 4.82 24.53
CA GLU A 140 2.08 3.92 23.85
C GLU A 140 2.82 2.63 23.45
N LEU A 141 2.28 1.49 23.86
CA LEU A 141 2.83 0.17 23.59
C LEU A 141 1.85 -0.62 22.74
N ASP A 142 2.32 -1.15 21.62
CA ASP A 142 1.50 -2.02 20.77
C ASP A 142 1.14 -3.28 21.53
N GLY A 143 -0.10 -3.74 21.35
CA GLY A 143 -0.64 -4.93 22.01
C GLY A 143 -1.00 -4.77 23.49
N ALA A 144 -0.53 -3.73 24.18
CA ALA A 144 -0.95 -3.48 25.56
C ALA A 144 -2.45 -3.16 25.67
N GLY A 145 -3.04 -2.58 24.62
CA GLY A 145 -4.46 -2.24 24.55
C GLY A 145 -5.39 -3.44 24.43
N PHE A 146 -4.88 -4.67 24.27
CA PHE A 146 -5.69 -5.88 24.22
C PHE A 146 -6.31 -6.26 25.57
N PHE A 147 -5.63 -5.95 26.68
CA PHE A 147 -5.97 -6.47 28.01
C PHE A 147 -6.50 -5.36 28.93
N LEU A 148 -7.38 -5.69 29.88
CA LEU A 148 -7.90 -4.71 30.85
C LEU A 148 -6.76 -4.15 31.73
N ASP A 149 -6.86 -2.87 32.06
CA ASP A 149 -5.92 -2.21 32.96
C ASP A 149 -6.34 -2.49 34.41
N GLU A 150 -5.53 -3.24 35.14
CA GLU A 150 -5.50 -3.17 36.61
C GLU A 150 -4.06 -2.85 37.06
N GLU A 151 -3.93 -1.95 38.03
CA GLU A 151 -2.71 -1.81 38.81
C GLU A 151 -2.66 -2.95 39.81
N ARG A 152 -1.88 -3.99 39.49
CA ARG A 152 -1.22 -4.82 40.50
C ARG A 152 -0.20 -5.75 39.86
N VAL A 153 1.07 -5.51 40.17
CA VAL A 153 2.17 -6.47 40.01
C VAL A 153 2.43 -7.05 41.39
N LEU A 154 1.92 -8.26 41.68
CA LEU A 154 2.58 -9.34 42.45
C LEU A 154 1.61 -10.44 42.93
N ASP A 155 2.21 -11.62 43.05
CA ASP A 155 1.79 -12.87 43.69
C ASP A 155 0.80 -13.78 42.96
N THR A 156 1.22 -14.45 41.86
CA THR A 156 0.61 -15.78 41.54
C THR A 156 1.37 -16.75 40.62
N TYR A 157 2.67 -16.64 40.30
CA TYR A 157 3.31 -17.69 39.47
C TYR A 157 4.74 -18.03 39.87
N GLY A 158 5.13 -19.29 39.67
CA GLY A 158 6.37 -19.92 40.14
C GLY A 158 7.60 -19.00 40.05
N ALA A 159 8.15 -18.71 41.22
CA ALA A 159 8.74 -17.40 41.52
C ALA A 159 10.01 -17.05 40.73
N ASN A 160 10.91 -17.99 40.45
CA ASN A 160 12.28 -17.57 40.12
C ASN A 160 12.43 -17.09 38.68
N PHE A 161 11.93 -17.81 37.66
CA PHE A 161 12.19 -17.46 36.26
C PHE A 161 11.56 -16.13 35.84
N LEU A 162 10.26 -15.93 36.13
CA LEU A 162 9.57 -14.68 35.77
C LEU A 162 10.12 -13.50 36.58
N THR A 163 10.41 -13.69 37.87
CA THR A 163 11.01 -12.65 38.72
C THR A 163 12.41 -12.29 38.22
N GLU A 164 13.27 -13.27 37.94
CA GLU A 164 14.61 -13.05 37.40
C GLU A 164 14.56 -12.30 36.06
N ARG A 165 13.62 -12.66 35.18
CA ARG A 165 13.44 -12.00 33.88
C ARG A 165 12.92 -10.57 34.03
N VAL A 166 11.94 -10.33 34.89
CA VAL A 166 11.44 -8.99 35.21
C VAL A 166 12.56 -8.13 35.80
N GLU A 167 13.34 -8.66 36.74
CA GLU A 167 14.47 -7.95 37.34
C GLU A 167 15.58 -7.69 36.32
N ALA A 168 15.86 -8.62 35.40
CA ALA A 168 16.80 -8.38 34.30
C ALA A 168 16.35 -7.25 33.37
N LEU A 169 15.04 -7.17 33.05
CA LEU A 169 14.49 -6.08 32.23
C LEU A 169 14.49 -4.74 32.99
N ARG A 170 14.19 -4.73 34.29
CA ARG A 170 14.29 -3.53 35.14
C ARG A 170 15.73 -3.03 35.23
N ARG A 171 16.70 -3.93 35.41
CA ARG A 171 18.13 -3.59 35.35
C ARG A 171 18.48 -2.99 33.99
N ARG A 172 18.03 -3.61 32.88
CA ARG A 172 18.24 -3.09 31.53
C ARG A 172 17.67 -1.67 31.37
N LEU A 173 16.46 -1.39 31.88
CA LEU A 173 15.90 -0.04 31.89
C LEU A 173 16.78 0.94 32.68
N SER A 174 17.23 0.55 33.88
CA SER A 174 18.07 1.42 34.73
C SER A 174 19.44 1.75 34.12
N THR A 175 19.98 0.87 33.26
CA THR A 175 21.26 1.06 32.57
C THR A 175 21.12 1.68 31.18
N LEU A 176 19.90 1.86 30.67
CA LEU A 176 19.67 2.51 29.37
C LEU A 176 19.94 4.01 29.54
N GLY A 177 21.16 4.43 29.18
CA GLY A 177 21.52 5.83 29.09
C GLY A 177 20.79 6.54 27.94
N PRO A 178 20.56 7.86 28.04
CA PRO A 178 20.07 8.67 26.92
C PRO A 178 20.97 8.47 25.69
N PRO A 179 20.44 8.69 24.47
CA PRO A 179 21.20 8.42 23.26
C PRO A 179 22.53 9.18 23.28
N GLU A 180 23.66 8.47 23.13
CA GLU A 180 24.85 9.09 22.57
C GLU A 180 24.43 9.67 21.21
N VAL A 181 24.66 10.97 21.01
CA VAL A 181 24.35 11.65 19.75
C VAL A 181 25.28 11.05 18.70
N PRO A 182 24.78 10.22 17.76
CA PRO A 182 25.61 9.80 16.65
C PRO A 182 25.92 11.03 15.81
N GLU A 183 27.13 11.11 15.27
CA GLU A 183 27.50 12.15 14.30
C GLU A 183 26.48 12.20 13.15
N HIS A 184 26.32 13.41 12.60
CA HIS A 184 25.40 13.75 11.51
C HIS A 184 25.11 12.60 10.55
N PRO A 185 23.87 12.48 10.03
CA PRO A 185 23.55 11.42 9.08
C PRO A 185 24.59 11.42 7.96
N ALA A 186 25.38 10.33 7.92
CA ALA A 186 26.44 10.12 6.95
C ALA A 186 25.92 10.34 5.52
N ASP A 187 26.81 10.70 4.60
CA ASP A 187 26.50 10.91 3.18
C ASP A 187 25.57 9.80 2.64
N ILE A 188 24.28 10.13 2.47
CA ILE A 188 23.29 9.16 2.00
C ILE A 188 23.51 8.96 0.50
N SER A 189 23.86 7.75 0.11
CA SER A 189 24.02 7.36 -1.30
C SER A 189 22.79 6.64 -1.84
N GLY A 190 22.56 6.74 -3.15
CA GLY A 190 21.48 6.04 -3.83
C GLY A 190 21.69 4.53 -3.98
N ASP A 191 22.91 4.04 -3.71
CA ASP A 191 23.31 2.65 -3.89
C ASP A 191 23.67 1.93 -2.58
N GLU A 192 23.77 2.66 -1.47
CA GLU A 192 24.17 2.11 -0.18
C GLU A 192 23.00 2.00 0.79
N THR A 193 22.93 0.84 1.45
CA THR A 193 21.88 0.57 2.45
C THR A 193 22.30 1.17 3.79
N PRO A 194 21.51 2.09 4.39
CA PRO A 194 21.85 2.65 5.69
C PRO A 194 21.77 1.58 6.78
N ALA A 195 22.66 1.67 7.77
CA ALA A 195 22.67 0.77 8.91
C ALA A 195 21.36 0.88 9.72
N ALA A 196 20.91 -0.24 10.27
CA ALA A 196 19.77 -0.27 11.17
C ALA A 196 20.10 0.41 12.50
N ALA A 197 19.52 1.58 12.75
CA ALA A 197 19.60 2.19 14.07
C ALA A 197 18.64 1.48 15.04
N TYR A 198 19.19 0.82 16.06
CA TYR A 198 18.43 0.31 17.20
C TYR A 198 18.69 1.21 18.41
N GLY A 199 18.16 2.44 18.35
CA GLY A 199 18.44 3.53 19.29
C GLY A 199 17.80 3.40 20.67
N PHE A 200 18.10 4.36 21.55
CA PHE A 200 17.61 4.40 22.94
C PHE A 200 16.09 4.26 23.04
N SER A 201 15.33 5.08 22.31
CA SER A 201 13.86 5.13 22.42
C SER A 201 13.21 3.79 22.08
N ARG A 202 13.73 3.10 21.05
CA ARG A 202 13.26 1.78 20.66
C ARG A 202 13.63 0.71 21.69
N ARG A 203 14.87 0.73 22.19
CA ARG A 203 15.29 -0.16 23.29
C ARG A 203 14.43 0.01 24.54
N TYR A 204 14.10 1.24 24.89
CA TYR A 204 13.24 1.56 26.01
C TYR A 204 11.83 1.01 25.79
N ARG A 205 11.20 1.31 24.63
CA ARG A 205 9.87 0.82 24.27
C ARG A 205 9.78 -0.70 24.23
N ASP A 206 10.74 -1.38 23.61
CA ASP A 206 10.75 -2.85 23.50
C ASP A 206 10.91 -3.50 24.89
N THR A 207 11.76 -2.92 25.75
CA THR A 207 11.94 -3.40 27.14
C THR A 207 10.68 -3.16 27.98
N LEU A 208 10.02 -2.01 27.83
CA LEU A 208 8.78 -1.70 28.53
C LEU A 208 7.60 -2.57 28.03
N THR A 209 7.57 -2.87 26.73
CA THR A 209 6.59 -3.80 26.14
C THR A 209 6.79 -5.21 26.66
N ALA A 210 8.03 -5.69 26.77
CA ALA A 210 8.37 -6.97 27.38
C ALA A 210 7.93 -7.06 28.85
N LEU A 211 8.19 -6.01 29.65
CA LEU A 211 7.71 -5.93 31.03
C LEU A 211 6.17 -5.99 31.11
N THR A 212 5.49 -5.29 30.20
CA THR A 212 4.02 -5.29 30.13
C THR A 212 3.50 -6.68 29.75
N ALA A 213 4.16 -7.39 28.84
CA ALA A 213 3.80 -8.75 28.47
C ALA A 213 3.92 -9.72 29.65
N LEU A 214 5.00 -9.62 30.45
CA LEU A 214 5.18 -10.43 31.65
C LEU A 214 4.16 -10.11 32.74
N ASP A 215 3.80 -8.84 32.91
CA ASP A 215 2.74 -8.39 33.82
C ASP A 215 1.38 -9.00 33.43
N VAL A 216 1.01 -8.91 32.14
CA VAL A 216 -0.22 -9.53 31.61
C VAL A 216 -0.23 -11.05 31.87
N LEU A 217 0.88 -11.74 31.59
CA LEU A 217 1.01 -13.18 31.80
C LEU A 217 0.90 -13.55 33.28
N ALA A 218 1.59 -12.81 34.16
CA ALA A 218 1.66 -13.08 35.59
C ALA A 218 0.36 -12.74 36.35
N THR A 219 -0.54 -11.97 35.75
CA THR A 219 -1.84 -11.60 36.35
C THR A 219 -3.01 -12.22 35.60
N ALA A 220 -2.74 -13.01 34.55
CA ALA A 220 -3.74 -13.63 33.69
C ALA A 220 -4.83 -12.65 33.23
N ARG A 221 -4.42 -11.45 32.78
CA ARG A 221 -5.38 -10.38 32.48
C ARG A 221 -6.35 -10.81 31.36
N PRO A 222 -7.66 -10.60 31.53
CA PRO A 222 -8.62 -10.92 30.51
C PRO A 222 -8.52 -9.95 29.31
N LEU A 223 -8.86 -10.48 28.14
CA LEU A 223 -8.97 -9.71 26.90
C LEU A 223 -10.16 -8.75 26.99
N ARG A 224 -9.97 -7.49 26.57
CA ARG A 224 -11.07 -6.51 26.46
C ARG A 224 -12.17 -7.01 25.52
N SER A 225 -13.40 -6.57 25.72
CA SER A 225 -14.50 -7.02 24.86
C SER A 225 -14.46 -6.34 23.48
N GLU A 226 -13.94 -5.11 23.42
CA GLU A 226 -13.95 -4.24 22.24
C GLU A 226 -12.78 -4.52 21.27
N VAL A 227 -11.84 -5.39 21.65
CA VAL A 227 -10.67 -5.72 20.83
C VAL A 227 -10.87 -6.98 20.00
N THR A 228 -12.03 -7.62 20.12
CA THR A 228 -12.43 -8.75 19.29
C THR A 228 -13.54 -8.37 18.32
N ILE A 229 -13.54 -9.00 17.16
CA ILE A 229 -14.62 -8.91 16.17
C ILE A 229 -15.18 -10.30 15.88
N THR A 230 -16.48 -10.34 15.64
CA THR A 230 -17.21 -11.50 15.12
C THR A 230 -18.41 -11.00 14.31
N ALA A 231 -19.11 -11.92 13.64
CA ALA A 231 -20.28 -11.65 12.82
C ALA A 231 -21.50 -12.39 13.37
N ALA A 232 -22.67 -12.20 12.77
CA ALA A 232 -23.88 -12.94 13.13
C ALA A 232 -23.66 -14.46 13.10
N ALA A 233 -24.48 -15.17 13.87
CA ALA A 233 -24.19 -16.53 14.36
C ALA A 233 -23.93 -17.60 13.28
N ASN A 234 -24.38 -17.36 12.05
CA ASN A 234 -24.26 -18.26 10.91
C ASN A 234 -23.07 -17.93 9.97
N GLU A 235 -22.60 -16.69 9.93
CA GLU A 235 -21.63 -16.25 8.92
C GLU A 235 -20.19 -16.68 9.23
N LEU A 236 -19.87 -16.78 10.52
CA LEU A 236 -18.56 -17.19 11.02
C LEU A 236 -18.63 -18.48 11.85
N SER A 237 -19.69 -19.29 11.70
CA SER A 237 -19.79 -20.57 12.38
C SER A 237 -18.61 -21.49 12.05
N LEU A 238 -18.13 -22.22 13.05
CA LEU A 238 -17.08 -23.23 12.84
C LEU A 238 -17.64 -24.42 12.05
N SER A 239 -16.95 -24.80 10.97
CA SER A 239 -17.18 -26.11 10.37
C SER A 239 -16.65 -27.23 11.29
N ALA A 240 -17.09 -28.46 11.05
CA ALA A 240 -16.55 -29.62 11.78
C ALA A 240 -15.03 -29.77 11.61
N ASP A 241 -14.51 -29.33 10.45
CA ASP A 241 -13.08 -29.36 10.13
C ASP A 241 -12.33 -28.25 10.89
N ASP A 242 -12.91 -27.05 10.98
CA ASP A 242 -12.37 -25.95 11.78
C ASP A 242 -12.28 -26.33 13.25
N ALA A 243 -13.34 -26.93 13.81
CA ALA A 243 -13.38 -27.34 15.21
C ALA A 243 -12.26 -28.34 15.56
N ARG A 244 -11.94 -29.27 14.65
CA ARG A 244 -10.81 -30.22 14.84
C ARG A 244 -9.45 -29.52 14.76
N ARG A 245 -9.32 -28.52 13.89
CA ARG A 245 -8.06 -27.78 13.69
C ARG A 245 -7.80 -26.75 14.79
N LEU A 246 -8.86 -26.17 15.35
CA LEU A 246 -8.79 -25.14 16.39
C LEU A 246 -7.92 -25.57 17.57
N ARG A 247 -8.08 -26.81 18.05
CA ARG A 247 -7.25 -27.35 19.13
C ARG A 247 -5.77 -27.37 18.76
N LYS A 248 -5.43 -27.88 17.58
CA LYS A 248 -4.04 -27.90 17.10
C LYS A 248 -3.46 -26.47 16.97
N LEU A 249 -4.25 -25.50 16.51
CA LEU A 249 -3.84 -24.10 16.42
C LEU A 249 -3.53 -23.52 17.80
N SER A 250 -4.45 -23.70 18.76
CA SER A 250 -4.24 -23.26 20.15
C SER A 250 -2.98 -23.90 20.77
N ASP A 251 -2.80 -25.21 20.61
CA ASP A 251 -1.66 -25.94 21.19
C ASP A 251 -0.32 -25.49 20.58
N THR A 252 -0.26 -25.32 19.25
CA THR A 252 0.96 -24.86 18.54
C THR A 252 1.27 -23.40 18.81
N LEU A 253 0.25 -22.55 18.98
CA LEU A 253 0.42 -21.16 19.40
C LEU A 253 0.95 -21.10 20.83
N ALA A 254 0.33 -21.81 21.78
CA ALA A 254 0.78 -21.88 23.16
C ALA A 254 2.24 -22.35 23.27
N THR A 255 2.60 -23.40 22.54
CA THR A 255 3.99 -23.89 22.46
C THR A 255 4.95 -22.84 21.90
N SER A 256 4.53 -22.09 20.88
CA SER A 256 5.33 -20.99 20.32
C SER A 256 5.51 -19.83 21.31
N LEU A 257 4.48 -19.50 22.10
CA LEU A 257 4.58 -18.45 23.13
C LEU A 257 5.53 -18.84 24.27
N VAL A 258 5.53 -20.10 24.68
CA VAL A 258 6.50 -20.61 25.67
C VAL A 258 7.93 -20.48 25.15
N ARG A 259 8.19 -20.84 23.88
CA ARG A 259 9.52 -20.66 23.25
C ARG A 259 9.92 -19.19 23.14
N LEU A 260 8.95 -18.29 22.92
CA LEU A 260 9.20 -16.86 22.77
C LEU A 260 9.73 -16.21 24.04
N LEU A 261 9.38 -16.72 25.24
CA LEU A 261 9.88 -16.20 26.52
C LEU A 261 11.41 -16.28 26.65
N ASP A 262 12.02 -17.27 26.00
CA ASP A 262 13.49 -17.47 25.96
C ASP A 262 14.16 -16.86 24.72
N SER A 263 13.40 -16.11 23.90
CA SER A 263 13.94 -15.55 22.67
C SER A 263 14.97 -14.45 22.95
N PRO A 264 16.10 -14.42 22.21
CA PRO A 264 17.11 -13.37 22.33
C PRO A 264 16.73 -12.09 21.57
N ARG A 265 15.73 -12.14 20.70
CA ARG A 265 15.27 -10.96 19.93
C ARG A 265 14.89 -9.83 20.90
N PRO A 266 15.21 -8.56 20.61
CA PRO A 266 14.93 -7.47 21.54
C PRO A 266 13.44 -7.14 21.69
N ASP A 267 12.65 -7.37 20.64
CA ASP A 267 11.27 -6.93 20.45
C ASP A 267 10.23 -8.04 20.74
N TRP A 268 10.59 -9.08 21.50
CA TRP A 268 9.72 -10.24 21.77
C TRP A 268 8.44 -9.92 22.55
N GLY A 269 8.41 -8.80 23.28
CA GLY A 269 7.27 -8.43 24.11
C GLY A 269 5.98 -8.23 23.32
N PHE A 270 6.05 -7.58 22.16
CA PHE A 270 4.85 -7.35 21.32
C PHE A 270 4.30 -8.65 20.72
N PRO A 271 5.11 -9.50 20.06
CA PRO A 271 4.64 -10.82 19.60
C PRO A 271 4.07 -11.69 20.73
N LEU A 272 4.57 -11.57 21.97
CA LEU A 272 3.99 -12.29 23.11
C LEU A 272 2.60 -11.77 23.46
N LEU A 273 2.42 -10.44 23.56
CA LEU A 273 1.10 -9.82 23.79
C LEU A 273 0.09 -10.20 22.70
N LEU A 274 0.50 -10.09 21.43
CA LEU A 274 -0.35 -10.45 20.29
C LEU A 274 -0.73 -11.93 20.32
N GLY A 275 0.24 -12.82 20.55
CA GLY A 275 -0.01 -14.25 20.61
C GLY A 275 -0.90 -14.65 21.79
N MET A 276 -0.73 -14.06 22.98
CA MET A 276 -1.64 -14.27 24.12
C MET A 276 -3.06 -13.79 23.79
N ALA A 277 -3.20 -12.64 23.13
CA ALA A 277 -4.50 -12.11 22.72
C ALA A 277 -5.17 -13.02 21.68
N ARG A 278 -4.42 -13.54 20.71
CA ARG A 278 -4.90 -14.53 19.73
C ARG A 278 -5.31 -15.83 20.41
N LEU A 279 -4.54 -16.32 21.37
CA LEU A 279 -4.89 -17.53 22.11
C LEU A 279 -6.22 -17.37 22.86
N ALA A 280 -6.43 -16.23 23.53
CA ALA A 280 -7.71 -15.90 24.17
C ALA A 280 -8.86 -15.78 23.16
N ALA A 281 -8.63 -15.24 21.96
CA ALA A 281 -9.63 -15.20 20.88
C ALA A 281 -9.98 -16.60 20.35
N LEU A 282 -9.01 -17.51 20.24
CA LEU A 282 -9.24 -18.92 19.88
C LEU A 282 -10.02 -19.67 20.97
N GLU A 283 -9.80 -19.36 22.25
CA GLU A 283 -10.59 -19.90 23.34
C GLU A 283 -12.05 -19.43 23.27
N ARG A 284 -12.28 -18.13 23.05
CA ARG A 284 -13.64 -17.59 22.78
C ARG A 284 -14.28 -18.22 21.55
N THR A 285 -13.48 -18.50 20.51
CA THR A 285 -13.93 -19.20 19.30
C THR A 285 -14.43 -20.61 19.64
N ARG A 286 -13.69 -21.33 20.48
CA ARG A 286 -14.07 -22.67 20.96
C ARG A 286 -15.35 -22.64 21.79
N GLU A 287 -15.52 -21.64 22.64
CA GLU A 287 -16.69 -21.53 23.53
C GLU A 287 -17.97 -21.15 22.77
N SER A 288 -17.85 -20.20 21.84
CA SER A 288 -18.98 -19.70 21.04
C SER A 288 -19.34 -20.56 19.84
N GLN A 289 -18.46 -21.50 19.45
CA GLN A 289 -18.56 -22.25 18.19
C GLN A 289 -18.60 -21.36 16.93
N GLN A 290 -18.07 -20.14 17.04
CA GLN A 290 -17.98 -19.14 15.98
C GLN A 290 -16.58 -18.56 15.96
N TRP A 291 -16.03 -18.25 14.79
CA TRP A 291 -14.76 -17.56 14.70
C TRP A 291 -14.85 -16.18 15.37
N VAL A 292 -13.95 -15.96 16.33
CA VAL A 292 -13.71 -14.70 17.02
C VAL A 292 -12.26 -14.31 16.73
N PHE A 293 -12.08 -13.15 16.12
CA PHE A 293 -10.77 -12.63 15.72
C PHE A 293 -10.41 -11.39 16.52
N LEU A 294 -9.12 -11.04 16.59
CA LEU A 294 -8.75 -9.71 17.06
C LEU A 294 -9.16 -8.67 16.02
N ASP A 295 -9.71 -7.55 16.48
CA ASP A 295 -10.11 -6.45 15.60
C ASP A 295 -8.85 -5.75 15.06
N VAL A 296 -8.64 -5.92 13.76
CA VAL A 296 -7.49 -5.39 13.01
C VAL A 296 -7.64 -3.92 12.60
N PHE A 297 -8.84 -3.36 12.66
CA PHE A 297 -9.08 -2.01 12.16
C PHE A 297 -8.60 -0.97 13.17
N PRO A 298 -7.79 0.02 12.75
CA PRO A 298 -7.33 1.08 13.65
C PRO A 298 -8.51 1.93 14.14
N ARG A 299 -8.36 2.54 15.32
CA ARG A 299 -9.44 3.36 15.93
C ARG A 299 -9.84 4.57 15.07
N ASN A 300 -8.92 5.05 14.25
CA ASN A 300 -9.07 6.19 13.35
C ASN A 300 -9.19 5.76 11.87
N ALA A 301 -9.65 4.53 11.59
CA ALA A 301 -9.89 4.09 10.22
C ALA A 301 -10.82 5.06 9.47
N GLU A 302 -10.57 5.27 8.17
CA GLU A 302 -11.53 5.95 7.30
C GLU A 302 -12.85 5.17 7.31
N VAL A 303 -13.98 5.86 7.36
CA VAL A 303 -15.30 5.24 7.43
C VAL A 303 -16.17 5.63 6.24
N ILE A 304 -16.89 4.66 5.71
CA ILE A 304 -18.01 4.87 4.81
C ILE A 304 -19.27 4.94 5.66
N GLU A 305 -19.89 6.12 5.66
CA GLU A 305 -21.14 6.38 6.39
C GLU A 305 -22.22 5.35 6.06
N ARG A 306 -22.93 4.85 7.07
CA ARG A 306 -24.03 3.86 6.94
C ARG A 306 -25.07 4.23 5.89
N ALA A 307 -25.38 5.52 5.74
CA ALA A 307 -26.34 6.00 4.74
C ALA A 307 -25.86 5.75 3.30
N ARG A 308 -24.54 5.71 3.08
CA ARG A 308 -23.95 5.39 1.77
C ARG A 308 -23.88 3.89 1.54
N VAL A 309 -23.59 3.11 2.58
CA VAL A 309 -23.64 1.64 2.54
C VAL A 309 -25.05 1.18 2.13
N ALA A 310 -26.09 1.69 2.79
CA ALA A 310 -27.48 1.36 2.50
C ALA A 310 -27.93 1.77 1.09
N ARG A 311 -27.34 2.81 0.50
CA ARG A 311 -27.66 3.28 -0.86
C ARG A 311 -27.03 2.42 -1.96
N ARG A 312 -26.15 1.47 -1.62
CA ARG A 312 -25.39 0.68 -2.60
C ARG A 312 -25.38 -0.82 -2.27
N PRO A 313 -26.55 -1.47 -2.13
CA PRO A 313 -26.62 -2.87 -1.69
C PRO A 313 -25.92 -3.85 -2.63
N GLU A 314 -25.99 -3.64 -3.94
CA GLU A 314 -25.33 -4.50 -4.93
C GLU A 314 -23.81 -4.45 -4.83
N LEU A 315 -23.24 -3.25 -4.70
CA LEU A 315 -21.80 -3.06 -4.53
C LEU A 315 -21.31 -3.70 -3.24
N ILE A 316 -22.01 -3.45 -2.13
CA ILE A 316 -21.66 -4.03 -0.83
C ILE A 316 -21.80 -5.56 -0.85
N GLY A 317 -22.81 -6.08 -1.55
CA GLY A 317 -22.97 -7.52 -1.79
C GLY A 317 -21.80 -8.13 -2.57
N ALA A 318 -21.30 -7.43 -3.61
CA ALA A 318 -20.13 -7.88 -4.36
C ALA A 318 -18.85 -7.87 -3.51
N VAL A 319 -18.60 -6.79 -2.77
CA VAL A 319 -17.45 -6.69 -1.85
C VAL A 319 -17.50 -7.79 -0.79
N LEU A 320 -18.69 -8.05 -0.25
CA LEU A 320 -18.92 -9.12 0.72
C LEU A 320 -18.67 -10.51 0.10
N GLY A 321 -19.10 -10.73 -1.15
CA GLY A 321 -18.82 -11.95 -1.90
C GLY A 321 -17.32 -12.21 -2.06
N ASP A 322 -16.54 -11.19 -2.44
CA ASP A 322 -15.08 -11.27 -2.50
C ASP A 322 -14.47 -11.56 -1.13
N ALA A 323 -14.98 -10.92 -0.06
CA ALA A 323 -14.50 -11.16 1.30
C ALA A 323 -14.73 -12.60 1.76
N TYR A 324 -15.90 -13.20 1.46
CA TYR A 324 -16.13 -14.63 1.71
C TYR A 324 -15.18 -15.51 0.93
N ALA A 325 -14.95 -15.18 -0.34
CA ALA A 325 -14.10 -15.98 -1.19
C ALA A 325 -12.62 -15.93 -0.74
N ALA A 326 -12.17 -14.80 -0.19
CA ALA A 326 -10.87 -14.68 0.47
C ALA A 326 -10.81 -15.45 1.79
N LEU A 327 -11.90 -15.44 2.59
CA LEU A 327 -12.00 -16.21 3.83
C LEU A 327 -11.89 -17.73 3.57
N GLU A 328 -12.61 -18.24 2.58
CA GLU A 328 -12.54 -19.65 2.19
C GLU A 328 -11.15 -20.04 1.66
N GLU A 329 -10.51 -19.16 0.91
CA GLU A 329 -9.14 -19.36 0.43
C GLU A 329 -8.13 -19.42 1.60
N ALA A 330 -8.25 -18.51 2.56
CA ALA A 330 -7.43 -18.51 3.78
C ALA A 330 -7.66 -19.78 4.62
N ARG A 331 -8.91 -20.23 4.75
CA ARG A 331 -9.25 -21.53 5.37
C ARG A 331 -8.58 -22.68 4.62
N GLY A 332 -8.62 -22.67 3.29
CA GLY A 332 -7.95 -23.66 2.43
C GLY A 332 -6.43 -23.69 2.62
N ARG A 333 -5.77 -22.52 2.65
CA ARG A 333 -4.33 -22.40 2.91
C ARG A 333 -3.96 -22.97 4.28
N LEU A 334 -4.67 -22.54 5.33
CA LEU A 334 -4.46 -23.07 6.67
C LEU A 334 -4.73 -24.58 6.73
N ALA A 335 -5.68 -25.07 5.94
CA ALA A 335 -6.03 -26.47 5.88
C ALA A 335 -4.97 -27.35 5.20
N SER A 336 -4.28 -26.80 4.19
CA SER A 336 -3.28 -27.45 3.35
C SER A 336 -1.91 -27.62 4.02
N ARG A 337 -1.69 -27.00 5.19
CA ARG A 337 -0.42 -27.07 5.91
C ARG A 337 -0.02 -28.52 6.22
N PRO A 338 1.25 -28.91 5.98
CA PRO A 338 1.72 -30.28 6.22
C PRO A 338 1.37 -30.76 7.63
N ARG A 339 0.76 -31.95 7.74
CA ARG A 339 0.28 -32.49 9.02
C ARG A 339 1.38 -32.64 10.08
N GLY A 340 2.63 -32.81 9.66
CA GLY A 340 3.81 -32.94 10.52
C GLY A 340 4.44 -31.63 10.98
N ASP A 341 4.01 -30.47 10.46
CA ASP A 341 4.52 -29.19 10.94
C ASP A 341 3.91 -28.87 12.32
N GLN A 342 4.79 -28.72 13.31
CA GLN A 342 4.46 -28.37 14.69
C GLN A 342 4.59 -26.87 14.97
N THR A 343 4.96 -26.07 13.96
CA THR A 343 5.09 -24.61 14.11
C THR A 343 3.77 -23.92 13.85
N PHE A 344 3.50 -22.85 14.61
CA PHE A 344 2.32 -22.02 14.39
C PHE A 344 2.45 -21.28 13.05
N GLY A 345 1.43 -21.39 12.20
CA GLY A 345 1.38 -20.72 10.91
C GLY A 345 0.97 -19.27 11.03
N GLU A 346 1.91 -18.42 11.46
CA GLU A 346 1.66 -16.99 11.69
C GLU A 346 1.09 -16.29 10.46
N GLY A 347 1.63 -16.57 9.27
CA GLY A 347 1.18 -15.99 8.01
C GLY A 347 -0.22 -16.45 7.63
N GLU A 348 -0.45 -17.76 7.62
CA GLU A 348 -1.75 -18.33 7.25
C GLU A 348 -2.85 -17.97 8.25
N PHE A 349 -2.53 -17.87 9.55
CA PHE A 349 -3.47 -17.41 10.55
C PHE A 349 -3.77 -15.90 10.40
N SER A 350 -2.76 -15.08 10.07
CA SER A 350 -2.97 -13.65 9.84
C SER A 350 -3.83 -13.39 8.61
N ASP A 351 -3.69 -14.19 7.54
CA ASP A 351 -4.58 -14.16 6.37
C ASP A 351 -6.02 -14.48 6.76
N LEU A 352 -6.22 -15.54 7.56
CA LEU A 352 -7.54 -15.94 8.05
C LEU A 352 -8.15 -14.85 8.93
N GLU A 353 -7.36 -14.27 9.84
CA GLU A 353 -7.75 -13.18 10.73
C GLU A 353 -8.16 -11.93 9.95
N ALA A 354 -7.39 -11.53 8.94
CA ALA A 354 -7.69 -10.38 8.09
C ALA A 354 -8.97 -10.60 7.26
N ALA A 355 -9.11 -11.78 6.63
CA ALA A 355 -10.30 -12.10 5.83
C ALA A 355 -11.57 -12.19 6.69
N GLY A 356 -11.48 -12.81 7.87
CA GLY A 356 -12.58 -12.91 8.83
C GLY A 356 -13.00 -11.55 9.39
N ASN A 357 -12.04 -10.67 9.68
CA ASN A 357 -12.31 -9.28 10.07
C ASN A 357 -13.10 -8.53 9.01
N LEU A 358 -12.72 -8.67 7.72
CA LEU A 358 -13.40 -7.98 6.63
C LEU A 358 -14.86 -8.44 6.47
N VAL A 359 -15.10 -9.76 6.51
CA VAL A 359 -16.46 -10.32 6.48
C VAL A 359 -17.29 -9.78 7.65
N ALA A 360 -16.75 -9.84 8.87
CA ALA A 360 -17.44 -9.37 10.06
C ALA A 360 -17.73 -7.86 10.01
N GLU A 361 -16.78 -7.04 9.56
CA GLU A 361 -16.96 -5.59 9.45
C GLU A 361 -18.08 -5.22 8.46
N ILE A 362 -18.08 -5.86 7.28
CA ILE A 362 -19.13 -5.62 6.28
C ILE A 362 -20.49 -6.08 6.80
N ARG A 363 -20.56 -7.24 7.46
CA ARG A 363 -21.81 -7.73 8.05
C ARG A 363 -22.33 -6.83 9.15
N ARG A 364 -21.48 -6.34 10.06
CA ARG A 364 -21.90 -5.39 11.08
C ARG A 364 -22.40 -4.07 10.47
N ALA A 365 -21.81 -3.61 9.38
CA ALA A 365 -22.30 -2.44 8.67
C ALA A 365 -23.68 -2.66 8.04
N VAL A 366 -23.90 -3.82 7.40
CA VAL A 366 -25.16 -4.17 6.71
C VAL A 366 -26.27 -4.54 7.69
N ASP A 367 -26.00 -5.45 8.63
CA ASP A 367 -26.99 -6.06 9.51
C ASP A 367 -27.33 -5.16 10.71
N GLU A 368 -26.33 -4.45 11.26
CA GLU A 368 -26.51 -3.58 12.43
C GLU A 368 -26.64 -2.09 12.06
N GLY A 369 -26.54 -1.74 10.78
CA GLY A 369 -26.65 -0.35 10.31
C GLY A 369 -25.54 0.57 10.80
N ARG A 370 -24.31 0.04 10.93
CA ARG A 370 -23.11 0.78 11.35
C ARG A 370 -22.35 1.39 10.17
N ASP A 371 -21.48 2.35 10.48
CA ASP A 371 -20.50 2.84 9.50
C ASP A 371 -19.50 1.73 9.19
N LEU A 372 -19.06 1.64 7.93
CA LEU A 372 -18.14 0.62 7.45
C LEU A 372 -16.71 1.17 7.50
N ARG A 373 -15.83 0.57 8.30
CA ARG A 373 -14.41 0.94 8.31
C ARG A 373 -13.72 0.41 7.06
N VAL A 374 -12.97 1.28 6.38
CA VAL A 374 -12.21 0.94 5.18
C VAL A 374 -10.86 0.38 5.60
N PRO A 375 -10.48 -0.82 5.12
CA PRO A 375 -9.14 -1.33 5.39
C PRO A 375 -8.10 -0.49 4.62
N HIS A 376 -7.08 0.00 5.33
CA HIS A 376 -5.82 0.41 4.71
C HIS A 376 -4.82 -0.75 4.81
N HIS A 377 -3.92 -0.89 3.83
CA HIS A 377 -2.98 -2.02 3.62
C HIS A 377 -2.57 -2.83 4.87
N LEU A 378 -2.44 -4.16 4.72
CA LEU A 378 -2.00 -5.16 5.71
C LEU A 378 -2.60 -4.94 7.12
N LEU A 379 -3.69 -5.65 7.37
CA LEU A 379 -4.47 -5.61 8.61
C LEU A 379 -3.80 -6.43 9.73
N TRP A 380 -2.89 -5.80 10.49
CA TRP A 380 -2.26 -6.44 11.65
C TRP A 380 -2.87 -5.93 12.96
N PRO A 381 -3.30 -6.81 13.89
CA PRO A 381 -3.78 -6.37 15.19
C PRO A 381 -2.62 -5.77 16.01
N ALA A 382 -2.69 -4.47 16.30
CA ALA A 382 -1.64 -3.78 17.07
C ALA A 382 -2.16 -3.02 18.31
N ARG A 383 -3.47 -3.09 18.60
CA ARG A 383 -4.21 -2.30 19.62
C ARG A 383 -3.30 -1.62 20.67
N PRO A 384 -2.99 -0.32 20.52
CA PRO A 384 -2.07 0.35 21.41
C PRO A 384 -2.69 0.56 22.79
N GLY A 385 -1.89 0.40 23.84
CA GLY A 385 -2.23 0.71 25.23
C GLY A 385 -1.26 1.72 25.81
N VAL A 386 -1.76 2.66 26.63
CA VAL A 386 -0.93 3.68 27.27
C VAL A 386 -0.40 3.12 28.59
N ARG A 387 0.92 3.18 28.80
CA ARG A 387 1.55 2.84 30.07
C ARG A 387 2.31 4.04 30.63
N GLN A 388 2.37 4.15 31.95
CA GLN A 388 3.22 5.14 32.60
C GLN A 388 4.69 4.81 32.34
N THR A 389 5.52 5.84 32.22
CA THR A 389 6.97 5.64 32.12
C THR A 389 7.52 5.05 33.41
N VAL A 390 8.47 4.11 33.27
CA VAL A 390 9.15 3.46 34.39
C VAL A 390 10.65 3.65 34.22
N LEU A 391 11.34 4.15 35.26
CA LEU A 391 12.79 4.39 35.25
C LEU A 391 13.23 5.22 34.03
N ALA A 392 12.44 6.23 33.65
CA ALA A 392 12.78 7.12 32.56
C ALA A 392 13.94 8.07 32.96
N PRO A 393 14.75 8.53 31.98
CA PRO A 393 15.71 9.61 32.20
C PRO A 393 15.04 10.88 32.73
N SER A 394 15.85 11.80 33.28
CA SER A 394 15.36 13.10 33.75
C SER A 394 14.66 13.88 32.63
N SER A 395 13.69 14.72 32.98
CA SER A 395 12.98 15.59 32.02
C SER A 395 13.94 16.45 31.20
N THR A 396 15.03 16.95 31.80
CA THR A 396 16.10 17.69 31.10
C THR A 396 16.80 16.84 30.05
N ALA A 397 17.17 15.59 30.38
CA ALA A 397 17.81 14.68 29.43
C ALA A 397 16.87 14.29 28.28
N LEU A 398 15.59 14.07 28.59
CA LEU A 398 14.57 13.77 27.58
C LEU A 398 14.31 14.97 26.66
N ALA A 399 14.26 16.19 27.20
CA ALA A 399 14.09 17.41 26.42
C ALA A 399 15.28 17.63 25.46
N ALA A 400 16.50 17.46 25.94
CA ALA A 400 17.71 17.53 25.10
C ALA A 400 17.70 16.44 24.01
N GLY A 401 17.35 15.21 24.37
CA GLY A 401 17.21 14.10 23.42
C GLY A 401 16.13 14.35 22.37
N LEU A 402 15.01 15.00 22.74
CA LEU A 402 13.95 15.35 21.81
C LEU A 402 14.39 16.40 20.78
N VAL A 403 15.14 17.41 21.21
CA VAL A 403 15.73 18.41 20.29
C VAL A 403 16.66 17.71 19.29
N ALA A 404 17.59 16.89 19.78
CA ALA A 404 18.50 16.14 18.91
C ALA A 404 17.77 15.15 17.97
N ALA A 405 16.66 14.54 18.42
CA ALA A 405 15.86 13.67 17.58
C ALA A 405 15.16 14.43 16.44
N ARG A 406 14.62 15.62 16.71
CA ARG A 406 14.02 16.50 15.70
C ARG A 406 15.04 16.94 14.66
N GLU A 407 16.20 17.43 15.10
CA GLU A 407 17.28 17.85 14.20
C GLU A 407 17.75 16.71 13.29
N ARG A 408 17.87 15.49 13.83
CA ARG A 408 18.24 14.29 13.05
C ARG A 408 17.16 13.90 12.04
N GLU A 409 15.89 13.89 12.44
CA GLU A 409 14.76 13.59 11.55
C GLU A 409 14.69 14.58 10.39
N GLU A 410 14.75 15.89 10.69
CA GLU A 410 14.71 16.96 9.68
C GLU A 410 15.93 16.92 8.76
N ALA A 411 17.14 16.75 9.30
CA ALA A 411 18.35 16.64 8.49
C ALA A 411 18.32 15.43 7.55
N TYR A 412 17.82 14.28 8.03
CA TYR A 412 17.69 13.07 7.22
C TYR A 412 16.60 13.22 6.15
N ALA A 413 15.44 13.79 6.50
CA ALA A 413 14.38 14.08 5.54
C ALA A 413 14.88 14.98 4.40
N HIS A 414 15.58 16.07 4.72
CA HIS A 414 16.17 16.95 3.72
C HIS A 414 17.25 16.26 2.87
N ALA A 415 18.03 15.35 3.45
CA ALA A 415 18.99 14.56 2.68
C ALA A 415 18.30 13.63 1.67
N LEU A 416 17.19 12.99 2.05
CA LEU A 416 16.37 12.20 1.11
C LEU A 416 15.73 13.07 0.02
N GLU A 417 15.25 14.26 0.35
CA GLU A 417 14.71 15.21 -0.63
C GLU A 417 15.75 15.63 -1.67
N ARG A 418 17.01 15.83 -1.25
CA ARG A 418 18.13 16.14 -2.17
C ARG A 418 18.57 14.92 -2.99
N LEU A 419 18.46 13.72 -2.45
CA LEU A 419 18.83 12.48 -3.13
C LEU A 419 17.78 12.04 -4.16
N TYR A 420 16.49 12.27 -3.85
CA TYR A 420 15.33 11.88 -4.66
C TYR A 420 14.46 13.04 -5.17
N PRO A 421 15.01 14.17 -5.63
CA PRO A 421 14.23 15.32 -6.05
C PRO A 421 13.32 14.97 -7.22
N TYR A 422 12.09 15.47 -7.13
CA TYR A 422 11.17 15.53 -8.24
C TYR A 422 11.30 16.86 -8.98
N HIS A 423 11.47 16.80 -10.29
CA HIS A 423 11.39 17.93 -11.20
C HIS A 423 10.66 17.50 -12.48
N ILE A 424 9.53 18.14 -12.79
CA ILE A 424 8.61 17.72 -13.84
C ILE A 424 9.27 17.52 -15.22
N VAL A 425 10.29 18.32 -15.55
CA VAL A 425 10.98 18.27 -16.85
C VAL A 425 12.24 17.40 -16.83
N THR A 426 13.01 17.45 -15.75
CA THR A 426 14.40 16.92 -15.74
C THR A 426 14.56 15.68 -14.89
N ARG A 427 13.64 15.43 -13.96
CA ARG A 427 13.68 14.30 -13.03
C ARG A 427 12.28 13.92 -12.59
N ASN A 428 11.62 13.09 -13.38
CA ASN A 428 10.29 12.55 -13.13
C ASN A 428 10.28 11.03 -13.29
N CYS A 429 9.08 10.43 -13.25
CA CYS A 429 8.92 8.99 -13.32
C CYS A 429 9.53 8.37 -14.57
N VAL A 430 9.40 9.03 -15.73
CA VAL A 430 9.95 8.55 -17.00
C VAL A 430 11.47 8.61 -16.99
N SER A 431 12.04 9.77 -16.65
CA SER A 431 13.50 9.94 -16.67
C SER A 431 14.19 9.03 -15.66
N GLU A 432 13.57 8.73 -14.51
CA GLU A 432 14.14 7.78 -13.55
C GLU A 432 14.06 6.34 -14.07
N ILE A 433 12.96 5.89 -14.69
CA ILE A 433 12.89 4.55 -15.30
C ILE A 433 13.99 4.40 -16.36
N LEU A 434 14.09 5.35 -17.29
CA LEU A 434 15.09 5.31 -18.36
C LEU A 434 16.51 5.43 -17.79
N GLY A 435 16.72 6.27 -16.78
CA GLY A 435 18.02 6.41 -16.12
C GLY A 435 18.46 5.13 -15.40
N GLU A 436 17.55 4.40 -14.75
CA GLU A 436 17.87 3.10 -14.13
C GLU A 436 18.13 2.01 -15.18
N LEU A 437 17.44 2.05 -16.33
CA LEU A 437 17.76 1.18 -17.48
C LEU A 437 19.16 1.48 -18.02
N ASP A 438 19.52 2.76 -18.21
CA ASP A 438 20.85 3.16 -18.66
C ASP A 438 21.93 2.64 -17.71
N VAL A 439 21.74 2.76 -16.39
CA VAL A 439 22.69 2.21 -15.40
C VAL A 439 22.78 0.69 -15.50
N ALA A 440 21.66 -0.02 -15.66
CA ALA A 440 21.66 -1.47 -15.79
C ALA A 440 22.41 -1.96 -17.04
N LEU A 441 22.28 -1.23 -18.16
CA LEU A 441 22.80 -1.65 -19.46
C LEU A 441 24.20 -1.10 -19.76
N LEU A 442 24.51 0.11 -19.30
CA LEU A 442 25.71 0.87 -19.66
C LEU A 442 26.62 1.17 -18.45
N GLY A 443 26.15 0.89 -17.23
CA GLY A 443 26.87 1.17 -15.99
C GLY A 443 26.84 2.64 -15.55
N ASN A 444 26.20 3.54 -16.30
CA ASN A 444 26.03 4.94 -15.96
C ASN A 444 24.71 5.51 -16.49
N ARG A 445 24.23 6.61 -15.88
CA ARG A 445 23.09 7.35 -16.40
C ARG A 445 23.51 8.15 -17.63
N VAL A 446 22.77 8.04 -18.72
CA VAL A 446 22.92 8.96 -19.86
C VAL A 446 22.06 10.18 -19.58
N ALA A 447 22.62 11.38 -19.77
CA ALA A 447 21.84 12.61 -19.59
C ALA A 447 20.66 12.58 -20.57
N ALA A 448 19.44 12.73 -20.04
CA ALA A 448 18.26 12.94 -20.87
C ALA A 448 18.55 14.14 -21.79
N ASP A 449 18.39 13.92 -23.10
CA ASP A 449 18.42 15.02 -24.05
C ASP A 449 17.26 15.98 -23.72
N ALA A 450 17.34 17.23 -24.19
CA ALA A 450 16.26 18.22 -24.03
C ALA A 450 15.00 17.88 -24.87
N SER A 451 14.77 16.59 -25.12
CA SER A 451 13.62 16.05 -25.84
C SER A 451 12.37 16.07 -24.93
N LEU A 452 11.19 15.97 -25.54
CA LEU A 452 9.92 15.85 -24.82
C LEU A 452 9.71 14.45 -24.18
N THR A 453 10.77 13.64 -24.04
CA THR A 453 10.75 12.29 -23.45
C THR A 453 10.34 12.28 -21.99
N PHE A 454 10.41 13.41 -21.29
CA PHE A 454 9.89 13.51 -19.93
C PHE A 454 8.36 13.37 -19.86
N VAL A 455 7.64 13.52 -20.99
CA VAL A 455 6.19 13.31 -21.07
C VAL A 455 5.89 11.82 -21.29
N PRO A 456 5.19 11.14 -20.37
CA PRO A 456 4.88 9.70 -20.46
C PRO A 456 4.31 9.24 -21.81
N ALA A 457 3.40 10.01 -22.40
CA ALA A 457 2.81 9.66 -23.70
C ALA A 457 3.84 9.68 -24.84
N LEU A 458 4.81 10.60 -24.79
CA LEU A 458 5.83 10.76 -25.84
C LEU A 458 7.03 9.83 -25.63
N SER A 459 7.28 9.40 -24.39
CA SER A 459 8.37 8.46 -24.10
C SER A 459 8.13 7.07 -24.71
N THR A 460 6.87 6.65 -24.85
CA THR A 460 6.52 5.40 -25.55
C THR A 460 7.05 5.37 -26.98
N LEU A 461 6.94 6.49 -27.71
CA LEU A 461 7.43 6.61 -29.08
C LEU A 461 8.94 6.39 -29.12
N VAL A 462 9.67 7.04 -28.21
CA VAL A 462 11.12 6.88 -28.10
C VAL A 462 11.52 5.47 -27.69
N VAL A 463 10.76 4.84 -26.79
CA VAL A 463 11.02 3.45 -26.40
C VAL A 463 10.81 2.50 -27.59
N ASN A 464 9.72 2.68 -28.32
CA ASN A 464 9.38 1.87 -29.50
C ASN A 464 10.44 1.99 -30.60
N GLU A 465 10.99 3.18 -30.80
CA GLU A 465 12.06 3.43 -31.78
C GLU A 465 13.43 2.90 -31.31
N ARG A 466 13.76 3.04 -30.02
CA ARG A 466 15.13 2.83 -29.52
C ARG A 466 15.42 1.42 -29.00
N TYR A 467 14.43 0.71 -28.48
CA TYR A 467 14.64 -0.56 -27.76
C TYR A 467 14.23 -1.80 -28.57
N GLY A 468 13.98 -1.68 -29.88
CA GLY A 468 13.69 -2.85 -30.72
C GLY A 468 12.44 -3.61 -30.28
N VAL A 469 11.34 -2.88 -30.04
CA VAL A 469 10.08 -3.45 -29.55
C VAL A 469 9.53 -4.50 -30.52
N SER A 470 9.24 -5.68 -29.98
CA SER A 470 8.73 -6.84 -30.74
C SER A 470 7.21 -6.85 -30.89
N ALA A 471 6.49 -6.29 -29.91
CA ALA A 471 5.04 -6.20 -29.92
C ALA A 471 4.56 -4.97 -29.12
N VAL A 472 3.47 -4.35 -29.58
CA VAL A 472 2.73 -3.33 -28.84
C VAL A 472 1.29 -3.77 -28.73
N PHE A 473 0.75 -3.83 -27.51
CA PHE A 473 -0.65 -4.18 -27.28
C PHE A 473 -1.25 -3.36 -26.13
N ARG A 474 -2.58 -3.37 -26.01
CA ARG A 474 -3.30 -2.56 -25.03
C ARG A 474 -4.14 -3.42 -24.10
N ILE A 475 -4.07 -3.09 -22.82
CA ILE A 475 -4.94 -3.63 -21.79
C ILE A 475 -6.06 -2.60 -21.57
N PRO A 476 -7.29 -2.93 -21.97
CA PRO A 476 -8.40 -1.99 -21.83
C PRO A 476 -8.69 -1.74 -20.36
N SER A 477 -8.93 -0.48 -20.01
CA SER A 477 -9.56 -0.12 -18.75
C SER A 477 -10.90 -0.84 -18.54
N HIS A 478 -11.34 -1.00 -17.30
CA HIS A 478 -12.57 -1.70 -16.93
C HIS A 478 -13.79 -1.26 -17.76
N ARG A 479 -14.03 0.05 -17.89
CA ARG A 479 -15.16 0.56 -18.68
C ARG A 479 -15.05 0.20 -20.17
N ARG A 480 -13.86 0.31 -20.76
CA ARG A 480 -13.64 -0.04 -22.19
C ARG A 480 -13.81 -1.54 -22.44
N ALA A 481 -13.38 -2.38 -21.50
CA ALA A 481 -13.61 -3.82 -21.58
C ALA A 481 -15.12 -4.14 -21.49
N GLY A 482 -15.85 -3.48 -20.58
CA GLY A 482 -17.31 -3.60 -20.49
C GLY A 482 -18.03 -3.13 -21.74
N LEU A 483 -17.65 -1.97 -22.29
CA LEU A 483 -18.22 -1.42 -23.52
C LEU A 483 -18.03 -2.37 -24.69
N ALA A 484 -16.84 -2.94 -24.85
CA ALA A 484 -16.57 -3.90 -25.91
C ALA A 484 -17.51 -5.11 -25.87
N ARG A 485 -17.80 -5.65 -24.67
CA ARG A 485 -18.78 -6.74 -24.50
C ARG A 485 -20.20 -6.28 -24.88
N LEU A 486 -20.64 -5.12 -24.39
CA LEU A 486 -21.96 -4.59 -24.74
C LEU A 486 -22.13 -4.37 -26.25
N TYR A 487 -21.10 -3.87 -26.94
CA TYR A 487 -21.13 -3.69 -28.39
C TYR A 487 -21.13 -5.01 -29.17
N GLN A 488 -20.60 -6.09 -28.59
CA GLN A 488 -20.67 -7.44 -29.18
C GLN A 488 -22.07 -8.05 -29.00
N ASP A 489 -22.70 -7.82 -27.85
CA ASP A 489 -23.92 -8.52 -27.47
C ASP A 489 -25.22 -7.74 -27.80
N GLN A 490 -25.13 -6.43 -28.04
CA GLN A 490 -26.29 -5.53 -28.15
C GLN A 490 -26.20 -4.57 -29.34
N ASN A 491 -27.30 -3.87 -29.64
CA ASN A 491 -27.34 -2.87 -30.71
C ASN A 491 -26.37 -1.70 -30.42
N PRO A 492 -25.42 -1.40 -31.32
CA PRO A 492 -24.39 -0.38 -31.07
C PRO A 492 -24.94 1.03 -30.83
N VAL A 493 -26.01 1.43 -31.51
CA VAL A 493 -26.59 2.78 -31.33
C VAL A 493 -27.21 2.91 -29.95
N GLN A 494 -27.92 1.87 -29.50
CA GLN A 494 -28.53 1.86 -28.16
C GLN A 494 -27.46 1.86 -27.07
N VAL A 495 -26.40 1.07 -27.22
CA VAL A 495 -25.25 1.05 -26.29
C VAL A 495 -24.58 2.42 -26.26
N PHE A 496 -24.34 3.05 -27.41
CA PHE A 496 -23.73 4.38 -27.48
C PHE A 496 -24.58 5.44 -26.77
N LEU A 497 -25.89 5.50 -27.03
CA LEU A 497 -26.77 6.47 -26.39
C LEU A 497 -26.87 6.25 -24.87
N ARG A 498 -26.92 4.98 -24.43
CA ARG A 498 -27.00 4.61 -23.02
C ARG A 498 -25.68 4.88 -22.28
N GLU A 499 -24.55 4.49 -22.85
CA GLU A 499 -23.28 4.50 -22.15
C GLU A 499 -22.48 5.78 -22.35
N SER A 500 -22.77 6.64 -23.34
CA SER A 500 -21.95 7.84 -23.62
C SER A 500 -21.94 8.91 -22.52
N ASN A 501 -22.81 8.82 -21.52
CA ASN A 501 -22.97 9.82 -20.47
C ASN A 501 -23.10 9.21 -19.06
N THR A 502 -22.78 10.00 -18.04
CA THR A 502 -22.77 9.59 -16.63
C THR A 502 -24.17 9.39 -16.02
N ILE A 503 -25.23 9.80 -16.73
CA ILE A 503 -26.62 9.76 -16.23
C ILE A 503 -27.27 8.42 -16.55
N THR A 504 -27.07 7.91 -17.77
CA THR A 504 -27.71 6.66 -18.24
C THR A 504 -26.77 5.47 -18.31
N SER A 505 -25.47 5.69 -18.09
CA SER A 505 -24.45 4.64 -18.16
C SER A 505 -24.70 3.54 -17.13
N THR A 506 -24.71 2.29 -17.58
CA THR A 506 -24.80 1.11 -16.71
C THR A 506 -23.43 0.64 -16.24
N LEU A 507 -22.37 1.01 -16.95
CA LEU A 507 -20.98 0.62 -16.66
C LEU A 507 -20.25 1.58 -15.72
N TYR A 508 -20.84 2.70 -15.35
CA TYR A 508 -20.20 3.72 -14.51
C TYR A 508 -21.20 4.29 -13.53
N TRP A 509 -20.77 4.36 -12.28
CA TRP A 509 -21.49 4.97 -11.18
C TRP A 509 -20.63 6.09 -10.63
N ARG A 510 -21.23 7.26 -10.42
CA ARG A 510 -20.48 8.46 -10.01
C ARG A 510 -19.73 8.23 -8.69
N ASN A 511 -18.41 8.31 -8.76
CA ASN A 511 -17.55 8.34 -7.58
C ASN A 511 -17.49 9.76 -7.02
N SER A 512 -17.59 9.89 -5.70
CA SER A 512 -17.54 11.18 -5.02
C SER A 512 -16.19 11.90 -5.11
N ARG A 513 -15.11 11.19 -5.49
CA ARG A 513 -13.76 11.74 -5.67
C ARG A 513 -13.53 12.33 -7.07
N ASP A 514 -14.35 11.93 -8.04
CA ASP A 514 -14.25 12.37 -9.44
C ASP A 514 -14.66 13.83 -9.60
N SER A 515 -14.20 14.45 -10.69
CA SER A 515 -14.68 15.76 -11.08
C SER A 515 -16.11 15.71 -11.64
N VAL A 516 -16.72 16.90 -11.81
CA VAL A 516 -18.04 16.97 -12.44
C VAL A 516 -17.88 16.92 -13.96
N PHE A 517 -18.46 15.90 -14.59
CA PHE A 517 -18.57 15.76 -16.04
C PHE A 517 -19.85 15.01 -16.43
N VAL A 518 -20.29 15.17 -17.67
CA VAL A 518 -21.54 14.60 -18.19
C VAL A 518 -21.26 13.51 -19.21
N PHE A 519 -20.35 13.75 -20.16
CA PHE A 519 -20.07 12.84 -21.26
C PHE A 519 -18.69 12.21 -21.11
N PHE A 520 -18.60 10.92 -21.44
CA PHE A 520 -17.32 10.24 -21.58
C PHE A 520 -16.66 10.58 -22.91
N THR A 521 -15.35 10.76 -22.90
CA THR A 521 -14.54 11.21 -24.05
C THR A 521 -13.49 10.18 -24.47
N ASP A 522 -13.51 8.99 -23.86
CA ASP A 522 -12.50 7.95 -24.01
C ASP A 522 -12.67 7.07 -25.26
N ASP A 523 -13.89 6.91 -25.76
CA ASP A 523 -14.22 6.06 -26.92
C ASP A 523 -14.57 6.85 -28.20
N VAL A 524 -14.85 8.15 -28.10
CA VAL A 524 -15.20 9.02 -29.25
C VAL A 524 -14.17 10.11 -29.51
N VAL A 525 -13.34 9.90 -30.54
CA VAL A 525 -12.30 10.87 -30.95
C VAL A 525 -12.91 12.08 -31.65
N VAL A 526 -13.83 11.86 -32.60
CA VAL A 526 -14.36 12.94 -33.46
C VAL A 526 -15.28 13.89 -32.69
N MET A 527 -16.13 13.35 -31.81
CA MET A 527 -17.06 14.16 -31.00
C MET A 527 -16.42 14.72 -29.73
N ARG A 528 -15.14 14.43 -29.48
CA ARG A 528 -14.43 14.84 -28.25
C ARG A 528 -14.51 16.35 -27.98
N PRO A 529 -14.35 17.26 -28.97
CA PRO A 529 -14.46 18.69 -28.68
C PRO A 529 -15.86 19.11 -28.24
N VAL A 530 -16.91 18.49 -28.80
CA VAL A 530 -18.31 18.78 -28.44
C VAL A 530 -18.60 18.29 -27.03
N PHE A 531 -18.17 17.07 -26.70
CA PHE A 531 -18.34 16.50 -25.36
C PHE A 531 -17.49 17.23 -24.32
N GLY A 532 -16.27 17.65 -24.68
CA GLY A 532 -15.41 18.48 -23.86
C GLY A 532 -16.03 19.85 -23.56
N ALA A 533 -16.68 20.48 -24.54
CA ALA A 533 -17.40 21.73 -24.32
C ALA A 533 -18.59 21.56 -23.37
N ALA A 534 -19.37 20.48 -23.53
CA ALA A 534 -20.47 20.16 -22.61
C ALA A 534 -19.97 19.89 -21.17
N ASN A 535 -18.86 19.15 -21.03
CA ASN A 535 -18.22 18.89 -19.74
C ASN A 535 -17.68 20.16 -19.09
N LEU A 536 -17.09 21.07 -19.87
CA LEU A 536 -16.62 22.37 -19.41
C LEU A 536 -17.78 23.22 -18.85
N VAL A 537 -18.89 23.30 -19.58
CA VAL A 537 -20.10 24.01 -19.14
C VAL A 537 -20.64 23.39 -17.84
N ALA A 538 -20.71 22.07 -17.75
CA ALA A 538 -21.14 21.38 -16.54
C ALA A 538 -20.21 21.66 -15.34
N GLY A 539 -18.89 21.65 -15.55
CA GLY A 539 -17.89 21.98 -14.54
C GLY A 539 -18.01 23.43 -14.03
N VAL A 540 -18.20 24.39 -14.94
CA VAL A 540 -18.42 25.81 -14.61
C VAL A 540 -19.73 25.99 -13.83
N ALA A 541 -20.84 25.40 -14.29
CA ALA A 541 -22.12 25.47 -13.62
C ALA A 541 -22.05 24.87 -12.20
N ALA A 542 -21.43 23.69 -12.06
CA ALA A 542 -21.21 23.06 -10.75
C ALA A 542 -20.30 23.89 -9.85
N SER A 543 -19.32 24.60 -10.39
CA SER A 543 -18.48 25.53 -9.62
C SER A 543 -19.29 26.71 -9.08
N ALA A 544 -20.18 27.28 -9.91
CA ALA A 544 -21.04 28.39 -9.50
C ALA A 544 -22.02 27.98 -8.39
N VAL A 545 -22.66 26.81 -8.54
CA VAL A 545 -23.50 26.22 -7.48
C VAL A 545 -22.67 25.91 -6.23
N GLY A 546 -21.50 25.30 -6.43
CA GLY A 546 -20.55 24.96 -5.37
C GLY A 546 -20.07 26.16 -4.57
N LEU A 547 -19.94 27.32 -5.19
CA LEU A 547 -19.60 28.57 -4.51
C LEU A 547 -20.73 28.99 -3.56
N ALA A 548 -21.99 28.87 -4.00
CA ALA A 548 -23.15 29.16 -3.17
C ALA A 548 -23.35 28.15 -2.03
N THR A 549 -23.01 26.87 -2.25
CA THR A 549 -23.16 25.80 -1.26
C THR A 549 -21.92 25.56 -0.40
N ALA A 550 -20.80 26.25 -0.69
CA ALA A 550 -19.51 26.06 -0.03
C ALA A 550 -19.56 26.05 1.52
N PRO A 551 -20.38 26.90 2.19
CA PRO A 551 -20.49 26.86 3.65
C PRO A 551 -21.04 25.55 4.21
N PHE A 552 -21.83 24.81 3.43
CA PHE A 552 -22.54 23.60 3.86
C PHE A 552 -21.78 22.32 3.52
N ASP A 553 -21.05 22.30 2.39
CA ASP A 553 -20.34 21.11 1.90
C ASP A 553 -18.81 21.19 2.07
N ARG A 554 -18.31 22.26 2.72
CA ARG A 554 -16.88 22.59 2.87
C ARG A 554 -16.18 22.80 1.52
N GLY A 555 -16.91 23.30 0.52
CA GLY A 555 -16.40 23.60 -0.82
C GLY A 555 -16.09 22.36 -1.67
N LYS A 556 -16.66 21.19 -1.33
CA LYS A 556 -16.43 19.94 -2.09
C LYS A 556 -16.92 20.07 -3.54
N LEU A 557 -18.14 20.56 -3.74
CA LEU A 557 -18.73 20.74 -5.07
C LEU A 557 -17.97 21.78 -5.88
N LEU A 558 -17.55 22.89 -5.25
CA LEU A 558 -16.72 23.92 -5.89
C LEU A 558 -15.41 23.32 -6.40
N ARG A 559 -14.69 22.56 -5.57
CA ARG A 559 -13.43 21.90 -5.96
C ARG A 559 -13.64 20.86 -7.07
N ALA A 560 -14.73 20.09 -7.01
CA ALA A 560 -15.06 19.11 -8.04
C ALA A 560 -15.43 19.77 -9.38
N GLY A 561 -16.19 20.87 -9.36
CA GLY A 561 -16.55 21.65 -10.55
C GLY A 561 -15.34 22.30 -11.21
N LEU A 562 -14.46 22.93 -10.40
CA LEU A 562 -13.24 23.58 -10.90
C LEU A 562 -12.30 22.57 -11.56
N ARG A 563 -12.08 21.41 -10.93
CA ARG A 563 -11.33 20.30 -11.54
C ARG A 563 -11.97 19.87 -12.86
N GLY A 564 -13.29 19.69 -12.89
CA GLY A 564 -14.02 19.26 -14.09
C GLY A 564 -13.84 20.22 -15.25
N ALA A 565 -13.92 21.52 -14.98
CA ALA A 565 -13.68 22.56 -15.98
C ALA A 565 -12.23 22.51 -16.50
N VAL A 566 -11.23 22.50 -15.61
CA VAL A 566 -9.80 22.48 -15.98
C VAL A 566 -9.45 21.25 -16.82
N PHE A 567 -9.90 20.06 -16.41
CA PHE A 567 -9.60 18.81 -17.13
C PHE A 567 -10.45 18.62 -18.40
N SER A 568 -11.43 19.49 -18.68
CA SER A 568 -12.18 19.48 -19.95
C SER A 568 -11.54 20.36 -21.02
N LEU A 569 -10.61 21.24 -20.68
CA LEU A 569 -9.94 22.11 -21.66
C LEU A 569 -9.13 21.32 -22.71
N PRO A 570 -8.34 20.29 -22.35
CA PRO A 570 -7.59 19.52 -23.35
C PRO A 570 -8.50 18.74 -24.32
N GLU A 571 -9.72 18.39 -23.90
CA GLU A 571 -10.70 17.65 -24.72
C GLU A 571 -11.17 18.49 -25.92
N LEU A 572 -11.15 19.82 -25.80
CA LEU A 572 -11.43 20.75 -26.91
C LEU A 572 -10.41 20.62 -28.04
N PHE A 573 -9.19 20.16 -27.74
CA PHE A 573 -8.08 19.97 -28.68
C PHE A 573 -7.79 18.49 -28.93
N PHE A 574 -8.81 17.63 -28.83
CA PHE A 574 -8.73 16.19 -29.07
C PHE A 574 -7.85 15.42 -28.07
N GLN A 575 -7.37 16.03 -26.99
CA GLN A 575 -6.60 15.32 -25.97
C GLN A 575 -7.55 14.81 -24.87
N ASN A 576 -7.52 13.50 -24.61
CA ASN A 576 -8.30 12.92 -23.52
C ASN A 576 -7.51 12.97 -22.22
N ILE A 577 -8.10 13.54 -21.16
CA ILE A 577 -7.68 13.30 -19.78
C ILE A 577 -8.81 12.55 -19.12
N ARG A 578 -8.52 11.34 -18.64
CA ARG A 578 -9.55 10.46 -18.12
C ARG A 578 -10.22 11.07 -16.89
N LYS A 579 -11.55 11.13 -16.96
CA LYS A 579 -12.45 11.43 -15.86
C LYS A 579 -13.28 10.18 -15.57
N GLY A 580 -13.55 9.90 -14.30
CA GLY A 580 -14.30 8.72 -13.91
C GLY A 580 -13.43 7.58 -13.39
N SER A 581 -13.51 7.31 -12.10
CA SER A 581 -12.88 6.18 -11.40
C SER A 581 -13.93 5.32 -10.69
N PHE A 582 -13.56 4.10 -10.32
CA PHE A 582 -14.43 3.18 -9.59
C PHE A 582 -14.02 3.10 -8.11
N GLU A 583 -15.01 3.12 -7.23
CA GLU A 583 -14.76 2.92 -5.79
C GLU A 583 -14.44 1.45 -5.47
N TYR A 584 -14.88 0.52 -6.32
CA TYR A 584 -14.55 -0.89 -6.24
C TYR A 584 -14.76 -1.57 -7.59
N VAL A 585 -13.85 -2.48 -7.91
CA VAL A 585 -13.98 -3.51 -8.94
C VAL A 585 -13.52 -4.80 -8.28
N GLY A 586 -14.16 -5.94 -8.55
CA GLY A 586 -13.71 -7.22 -7.99
C GLY A 586 -12.32 -7.58 -8.49
N GLN A 587 -11.45 -8.08 -7.62
CA GLN A 587 -10.08 -8.49 -8.00
C GLN A 587 -10.08 -9.69 -8.96
N ARG A 588 -11.15 -10.49 -8.94
CA ARG A 588 -11.29 -11.76 -9.67
C ARG A 588 -12.04 -11.64 -11.00
N GLN A 589 -11.95 -10.53 -11.73
CA GLN A 589 -12.35 -10.56 -13.14
C GLN A 589 -11.24 -11.25 -13.96
N PRO A 590 -11.42 -12.50 -14.44
CA PRO A 590 -10.47 -13.11 -15.36
C PRO A 590 -10.45 -12.29 -16.66
N LEU A 591 -9.25 -12.02 -17.17
CA LEU A 591 -9.12 -11.61 -18.56
C LEU A 591 -9.45 -12.83 -19.42
N THR A 592 -10.48 -12.71 -20.25
CA THR A 592 -10.55 -13.46 -21.49
C THR A 592 -9.25 -13.21 -22.25
N ALA A 593 -8.45 -14.26 -22.39
CA ALA A 593 -7.19 -14.24 -23.10
C ALA A 593 -7.39 -13.73 -24.53
N HIS A 594 -6.93 -12.51 -24.77
CA HIS A 594 -6.57 -12.06 -26.11
C HIS A 594 -5.14 -11.51 -26.02
N ALA A 595 -4.19 -12.43 -25.87
CA ALA A 595 -2.91 -12.27 -26.54
C ALA A 595 -3.06 -12.90 -27.93
N PRO A 596 -2.54 -12.28 -29.01
CA PRO A 596 -2.35 -12.99 -30.27
C PRO A 596 -1.42 -14.19 -30.12
#